data_AF-Q7M201-F1
#
_entry.id   AF-Q7M201-F1
#
_cell.length_a   1.000
_cell.length_b   1.000
_cell.length_c   1.000
_cell.angle_alpha   90.00
_cell.angle_beta   90.00
_cell.angle_gamma   90.00
#
_symmetry.space_group_name_H-M   'P 1'
#
loop_
_entity.id
_entity.type
_entity.pdbx_description
1 polymer ?
#
loop_
_entity_poly.entity_id
_entity_poly.type
_entity_poly.pdbx_seq_one_letter_code
_entity_poly.pdbx_strand_id
1 'polypeptide(L)'
;GAEELVCHLSLKYNADNQEDADVYVRAGGRLNIVNRFKLPLLEYMRLGADRVILRPRAMCVPSWRMNAHGIMYVTRGQGRIEVVGQEGRNVFNGRLRAGQFIVIPQFHAVIKQAGDEGFEWITFTTSDSSFRSSLAGRESVLKAMPQEV
;
A
#
# COMPACT_ATOMS: atom_id res chain seq x y z
N GLY A 1 -5.38 -12.04 -34.12
CA GLY A 1 -5.63 -10.62 -34.43
C GLY A 1 -5.68 -9.79 -33.15
N ALA A 2 -5.67 -8.45 -33.23
CA ALA A 2 -5.73 -7.58 -32.03
C ALA A 2 -6.98 -7.86 -31.15
N GLU A 3 -8.08 -8.32 -31.74
CA GLU A 3 -9.29 -8.73 -31.03
C GLU A 3 -9.09 -9.96 -30.13
N GLU A 4 -8.26 -10.94 -30.52
CA GLU A 4 -7.96 -12.11 -29.68
C GLU A 4 -7.17 -11.71 -28.43
N LEU A 5 -6.29 -10.71 -28.53
CA LEU A 5 -5.50 -10.21 -27.40
C LEU A 5 -6.37 -9.48 -26.36
N VAL A 6 -7.41 -8.76 -26.81
CA VAL A 6 -8.34 -8.04 -25.93
C VAL A 6 -9.36 -8.99 -25.30
N CYS A 7 -9.88 -9.97 -26.06
CA CYS A 7 -10.86 -10.94 -25.57
C CYS A 7 -10.28 -11.93 -24.53
N HIS A 8 -8.97 -12.16 -24.55
CA HIS A 8 -8.27 -13.02 -23.57
C HIS A 8 -7.61 -12.24 -22.42
N LEU A 9 -7.86 -10.93 -22.32
CA LEU A 9 -7.28 -10.13 -21.26
C LEU A 9 -7.75 -10.62 -19.88
N SER A 10 -6.82 -10.87 -18.98
CA SER A 10 -7.18 -11.22 -17.59
C SER A 10 -7.89 -10.04 -16.94
N LEU A 11 -9.09 -10.29 -16.40
CA LEU A 11 -9.94 -9.27 -15.77
C LEU A 11 -9.86 -9.27 -14.24
N LYS A 12 -9.23 -10.29 -13.65
CA LYS A 12 -9.13 -10.46 -12.20
C LYS A 12 -7.74 -10.97 -11.83
N TYR A 13 -7.31 -10.60 -10.64
CA TYR A 13 -6.07 -11.07 -10.03
C TYR A 13 -6.32 -11.35 -8.54
N ASN A 14 -5.83 -12.47 -8.02
CA ASN A 14 -5.96 -12.81 -6.60
C ASN A 14 -4.84 -12.14 -5.79
N ALA A 15 -5.14 -11.00 -5.17
CA ALA A 15 -4.17 -10.26 -4.36
C ALA A 15 -3.84 -10.95 -3.01
N ASP A 16 -4.60 -11.98 -2.62
CA ASP A 16 -4.39 -12.72 -1.37
C ASP A 16 -3.43 -13.90 -1.52
N ASN A 17 -2.96 -14.25 -2.72
CA ASN A 17 -1.98 -15.32 -2.90
C ASN A 17 -0.67 -15.00 -2.16
N GLN A 18 -0.29 -15.85 -1.20
CA GLN A 18 0.92 -15.64 -0.39
C GLN A 18 2.21 -15.84 -1.18
N GLU A 19 2.18 -16.67 -2.24
CA GLU A 19 3.36 -16.98 -3.06
C GLU A 19 3.77 -15.79 -3.94
N ASP A 20 2.82 -14.89 -4.23
CA ASP A 20 3.03 -13.70 -5.07
C ASP A 20 3.38 -12.43 -4.26
N ALA A 21 3.79 -12.59 -3.00
CA ALA A 21 4.12 -11.47 -2.12
C ALA A 21 5.39 -10.75 -2.62
N ASP A 22 5.26 -9.48 -2.98
CA ASP A 22 6.39 -8.64 -3.39
C ASP A 22 7.31 -8.29 -2.21
N VAL A 23 6.74 -8.23 -1.00
CA VAL A 23 7.50 -8.05 0.23
C VAL A 23 6.97 -9.00 1.29
N TYR A 24 7.89 -9.73 1.91
CA TYR A 24 7.60 -10.62 3.03
C TYR A 24 8.59 -10.43 4.18
N VAL A 25 8.06 -10.25 5.39
CA VAL A 25 8.85 -10.18 6.63
C VAL A 25 8.25 -11.18 7.63
N ARG A 26 9.04 -12.18 8.05
CA ARG A 26 8.58 -13.31 8.88
C ARG A 26 7.82 -12.92 10.14
N ALA A 27 8.20 -11.84 10.82
CA ALA A 27 7.51 -11.35 12.01
C ALA A 27 6.66 -10.09 11.74
N GLY A 28 6.75 -9.51 10.54
CA GLY A 28 6.07 -8.25 10.19
C GLY A 28 4.76 -8.47 9.44
N GLY A 29 4.79 -9.28 8.39
CA GLY A 29 3.64 -9.41 7.49
C GLY A 29 4.04 -9.60 6.04
N ARG A 30 3.10 -9.34 5.14
CA ARG A 30 3.30 -9.37 3.69
C ARG A 30 2.58 -8.24 2.98
N LEU A 31 3.07 -7.92 1.80
CA LEU A 31 2.50 -6.96 0.86
C LEU A 31 2.51 -7.58 -0.54
N ASN A 32 1.36 -7.49 -1.20
CA ASN A 32 1.19 -7.82 -2.61
C ASN A 32 0.73 -6.55 -3.35
N ILE A 33 1.50 -6.12 -4.33
CA ILE A 33 1.23 -5.00 -5.23
C ILE A 33 0.61 -5.58 -6.49
N VAL A 34 -0.56 -5.10 -6.86
CA VAL A 34 -1.28 -5.43 -8.09
C VAL A 34 -1.27 -4.17 -8.95
N ASN A 35 -0.47 -4.22 -10.01
CA ASN A 35 -0.24 -3.13 -10.95
C ASN A 35 -0.39 -3.65 -12.38
N ARG A 36 -0.16 -2.80 -13.40
CA ARG A 36 -0.25 -3.19 -14.82
C ARG A 36 0.60 -4.41 -15.19
N PHE A 37 1.68 -4.70 -14.46
CA PHE A 37 2.55 -5.84 -14.76
C PHE A 37 1.94 -7.18 -14.30
N LYS A 38 1.08 -7.18 -13.28
CA LYS A 38 0.35 -8.37 -12.81
C LYS A 38 -1.05 -8.50 -13.41
N LEU A 39 -1.69 -7.37 -13.72
CA LEU A 39 -3.02 -7.32 -14.32
C LEU A 39 -3.03 -6.23 -15.40
N PRO A 40 -2.71 -6.56 -16.67
CA PRO A 40 -2.54 -5.58 -17.76
C PRO A 40 -3.71 -4.61 -17.97
N LEU A 41 -4.95 -5.03 -17.66
CA LEU A 41 -6.13 -4.15 -17.71
C LEU A 41 -5.96 -2.84 -16.92
N LEU A 42 -5.18 -2.89 -15.84
CA LEU A 42 -4.93 -1.76 -14.97
C LEU A 42 -4.25 -0.57 -15.67
N GLU A 43 -3.48 -0.82 -16.73
CA GLU A 43 -2.90 0.25 -17.57
C GLU A 43 -3.99 1.13 -18.21
N TYR A 44 -5.03 0.51 -18.74
CA TYR A 44 -6.16 1.22 -19.34
C TYR A 44 -7.02 1.94 -18.31
N MET A 45 -7.20 1.32 -17.13
CA MET A 45 -7.98 1.91 -16.03
C MET A 45 -7.22 3.00 -15.28
N ARG A 46 -5.89 3.06 -15.40
CA ARG A 46 -5.00 3.92 -14.61
C ARG A 46 -5.19 3.73 -13.10
N LEU A 47 -5.38 2.48 -12.69
CA LEU A 47 -5.64 2.10 -11.30
C LEU A 47 -4.70 0.98 -10.85
N GLY A 48 -4.41 0.90 -9.56
CA GLY A 48 -3.63 -0.18 -8.96
C GLY A 48 -4.23 -0.61 -7.63
N ALA A 49 -3.66 -1.63 -7.02
CA ALA A 49 -4.02 -2.04 -5.67
C ALA A 49 -2.82 -2.57 -4.87
N ASP A 50 -2.87 -2.39 -3.55
CA ASP A 50 -1.94 -3.00 -2.60
C ASP A 50 -2.75 -3.84 -1.60
N ARG A 51 -2.47 -5.13 -1.48
CA ARG A 51 -3.00 -6.00 -0.42
C ARG A 51 -1.93 -6.15 0.66
N VAL A 52 -2.28 -5.83 1.91
CA VAL A 52 -1.35 -5.91 3.04
C VAL A 52 -1.95 -6.70 4.19
N ILE A 53 -1.13 -7.57 4.77
CA ILE A 53 -1.43 -8.33 5.98
C ILE A 53 -0.29 -8.10 6.97
N LEU A 54 -0.57 -7.40 8.07
CA LEU A 54 0.35 -7.22 9.18
C LEU A 54 0.04 -8.20 10.32
N ARG A 55 1.11 -8.80 10.86
CA ARG A 55 1.05 -9.60 12.09
C ARG A 55 0.74 -8.72 13.31
N PRO A 56 0.29 -9.30 14.44
CA PRO A 56 0.08 -8.57 15.68
C PRO A 56 1.24 -7.63 16.02
N ARG A 57 0.92 -6.37 16.34
CA ARG A 57 1.87 -5.31 16.75
C ARG A 57 2.94 -4.94 15.70
N ALA A 58 2.90 -5.53 14.51
CA ALA A 58 3.79 -5.15 13.41
C ALA A 58 3.40 -3.79 12.82
N MET A 59 4.31 -3.19 12.05
CA MET A 59 4.11 -1.89 11.42
C MET A 59 4.61 -1.85 9.98
N CYS A 60 4.02 -0.96 9.19
CA CYS A 60 4.65 -0.46 7.99
C CYS A 60 5.58 0.69 8.35
N VAL A 61 6.76 0.75 7.72
CA VAL A 61 7.64 1.92 7.82
C VAL A 61 6.90 3.18 7.33
N PRO A 62 7.19 4.36 7.92
CA PRO A 62 6.63 5.60 7.42
C PRO A 62 6.97 5.79 5.94
N SER A 63 5.94 6.03 5.13
CA SER A 63 6.09 6.15 3.68
C SER A 63 5.03 7.07 3.08
N TRP A 64 5.27 7.54 1.86
CA TRP A 64 4.29 8.32 1.08
C TRP A 64 4.27 7.85 -0.37
N ARG A 65 3.14 8.06 -1.05
CA ARG A 65 3.01 7.78 -2.47
C ARG A 65 3.47 8.97 -3.30
N MET A 66 4.25 8.69 -4.33
CA MET A 66 4.86 9.71 -5.19
C MET A 66 3.98 10.12 -6.37
N ASN A 67 3.09 9.24 -6.83
CA ASN A 67 2.32 9.41 -8.06
C ASN A 67 0.84 8.97 -7.96
N ALA A 68 0.30 8.77 -6.74
CA ALA A 68 -1.08 8.33 -6.58
C ALA A 68 -1.67 8.71 -5.22
N HIS A 69 -2.98 8.92 -5.19
CA HIS A 69 -3.78 8.82 -3.98
C HIS A 69 -4.02 7.34 -3.64
N GLY A 70 -4.20 7.03 -2.36
CA GLY A 70 -4.56 5.69 -1.89
C GLY A 70 -5.90 5.69 -1.17
N ILE A 71 -6.83 4.84 -1.60
CA ILE A 71 -8.12 4.61 -0.92
C ILE A 71 -7.98 3.27 -0.20
N MET A 72 -7.73 3.33 1.11
CA MET A 72 -7.45 2.16 1.95
C MET A 72 -8.73 1.68 2.63
N TYR A 73 -9.11 0.43 2.43
CA TYR A 73 -10.26 -0.23 3.06
C TYR A 73 -9.79 -1.41 3.92
N VAL A 74 -10.18 -1.42 5.20
CA VAL A 74 -9.77 -2.45 6.15
C VAL A 74 -10.65 -3.69 6.00
N THR A 75 -10.02 -4.83 5.76
CA THR A 75 -10.71 -6.11 5.53
C THR A 75 -10.76 -6.97 6.79
N ARG A 76 -9.75 -6.91 7.67
CA ARG A 76 -9.70 -7.69 8.92
C ARG A 76 -8.89 -6.98 9.99
N GLY A 77 -9.26 -7.20 11.25
CA GLY A 77 -8.56 -6.69 12.43
C GLY A 77 -8.69 -5.18 12.58
N GLN A 78 -7.71 -4.59 13.27
CA GLN A 78 -7.65 -3.16 13.50
C GLN A 78 -6.20 -2.67 13.64
N GLY A 79 -5.99 -1.39 13.37
CA GLY A 79 -4.68 -0.77 13.50
C GLY A 79 -4.78 0.73 13.71
N ARG A 80 -3.71 1.31 14.27
CA ARG A 80 -3.52 2.76 14.34
C ARG A 80 -2.91 3.25 13.04
N ILE A 81 -3.44 4.34 12.52
CA ILE A 81 -2.94 5.03 11.33
C ILE A 81 -2.71 6.48 11.71
N GLU A 82 -1.55 6.99 11.31
CA GLU A 82 -1.28 8.42 11.35
C GLU A 82 -0.92 8.93 9.97
N VAL A 83 -1.51 10.05 9.57
CA VAL A 83 -1.30 10.70 8.28
C VAL A 83 -0.81 12.12 8.54
N VAL A 84 0.33 12.46 7.94
CA VAL A 84 0.95 13.78 8.03
C VAL A 84 0.91 14.45 6.67
N GLY A 85 0.36 15.66 6.64
CA GLY A 85 0.29 16.51 5.46
C GLY A 85 1.60 17.22 5.15
N GLN A 86 1.64 17.89 4.00
CA GLN A 86 2.84 18.58 3.50
C GLN A 86 3.37 19.67 4.45
N GLU A 87 2.47 20.27 5.24
CA GLU A 87 2.83 21.28 6.24
C GLU A 87 3.36 20.68 7.55
N GLY A 88 3.60 19.36 7.60
CA GLY A 88 4.03 18.66 8.81
C GLY A 88 2.92 18.46 9.85
N ARG A 89 1.68 18.89 9.55
CA ARG A 89 0.53 18.72 10.44
C ARG A 89 0.00 17.29 10.38
N ASN A 90 -0.32 16.73 11.55
CA ASN A 90 -1.02 15.47 11.65
C ASN A 90 -2.49 15.68 11.26
N VAL A 91 -2.88 15.23 10.06
CA VAL A 91 -4.22 15.41 9.50
C VAL A 91 -5.16 14.26 9.84
N PHE A 92 -4.62 13.14 10.31
CA PHE A 92 -5.38 12.02 10.83
C PHE A 92 -4.54 11.22 11.82
N ASN A 93 -5.05 11.01 13.03
CA ASN A 93 -4.48 10.08 14.00
C ASN A 93 -5.62 9.31 14.65
N GLY A 94 -5.74 8.03 14.30
CA GLY A 94 -6.87 7.24 14.77
C GLY A 94 -6.71 5.75 14.52
N ARG A 95 -7.65 5.00 15.08
CA ARG A 95 -7.78 3.56 14.82
C ARG A 95 -8.79 3.32 13.71
N LEU A 96 -8.42 2.47 12.75
CA LEU A 96 -9.35 1.88 11.80
C LEU A 96 -9.55 0.39 12.10
N ARG A 97 -10.78 -0.06 11.93
CA ARG A 97 -11.22 -1.45 12.06
C ARG A 97 -11.87 -1.93 10.77
N ALA A 98 -12.05 -3.25 10.64
CA ALA A 98 -12.72 -3.87 9.50
C ALA A 98 -14.02 -3.14 9.12
N GLY A 99 -14.22 -2.94 7.80
CA GLY A 99 -15.37 -2.21 7.26
C GLY A 99 -15.17 -0.70 7.12
N GLN A 100 -14.09 -0.13 7.69
CA GLN A 100 -13.78 1.29 7.54
C GLN A 100 -12.79 1.55 6.42
N PHE A 101 -12.86 2.76 5.85
CA PHE A 101 -11.89 3.23 4.86
C PHE A 101 -11.32 4.60 5.21
N ILE A 102 -10.17 4.92 4.62
CA ILE A 102 -9.54 6.24 4.64
C ILE A 102 -8.94 6.54 3.28
N VAL A 103 -9.02 7.81 2.86
CA VAL A 103 -8.28 8.33 1.71
C VAL A 103 -6.97 8.93 2.21
N ILE A 104 -5.86 8.46 1.66
CA ILE A 104 -4.51 8.98 1.91
C ILE A 104 -4.08 9.70 0.63
N PRO A 105 -4.06 11.04 0.63
CA PRO A 105 -3.69 11.77 -0.56
C PRO A 105 -2.22 11.54 -0.96
N GLN A 106 -1.89 11.78 -2.23
CA GLN A 106 -0.52 11.77 -2.72
C GLN A 106 0.37 12.69 -1.86
N PHE A 107 1.64 12.32 -1.70
CA PHE A 107 2.65 13.02 -0.89
C PHE A 107 2.35 13.15 0.61
N HIS A 108 1.24 12.60 1.12
CA HIS A 108 1.02 12.52 2.56
C HIS A 108 1.79 11.33 3.13
N ALA A 109 2.60 11.60 4.15
CA ALA A 109 3.30 10.56 4.87
C ALA A 109 2.32 9.78 5.75
N VAL A 110 2.41 8.46 5.73
CA VAL A 110 1.54 7.59 6.51
C VAL A 110 2.37 6.55 7.25
N ILE A 111 2.01 6.31 8.50
CA ILE A 111 2.46 5.18 9.32
C ILE A 111 1.25 4.34 9.71
N LYS A 112 1.43 3.02 9.76
CA LYS A 112 0.38 2.06 10.07
C LYS A 112 0.92 1.02 11.02
N GLN A 113 0.25 0.80 12.13
CA GLN A 113 0.62 -0.19 13.13
C GLN A 113 -0.58 -1.08 13.44
N ALA A 114 -0.37 -2.40 13.40
CA ALA A 114 -1.37 -3.37 13.75
C ALA A 114 -1.65 -3.38 15.26
N GLY A 115 -2.90 -3.67 15.63
CA GLY A 115 -3.24 -4.05 17.00
C GLY A 115 -2.80 -5.47 17.35
N ASP A 116 -3.34 -6.01 18.44
CA ASP A 116 -2.95 -7.32 18.98
C ASP A 116 -3.49 -8.51 18.16
N GLU A 117 -4.51 -8.29 17.34
CA GLU A 117 -5.14 -9.33 16.49
C GLU A 117 -4.61 -9.30 15.05
N GLY A 118 -3.66 -8.42 14.75
CA GLY A 118 -3.20 -8.16 13.38
C GLY A 118 -4.06 -7.11 12.67
N PHE A 119 -3.64 -6.75 11.44
CA PHE A 119 -4.28 -5.70 10.67
C PHE A 119 -4.14 -5.94 9.17
N GLU A 120 -5.28 -5.97 8.47
CA GLU A 120 -5.32 -6.30 7.06
C GLU A 120 -6.19 -5.33 6.29
N TRP A 121 -5.71 -4.95 5.12
CA TRP A 121 -6.43 -4.02 4.24
C TRP A 121 -6.08 -4.23 2.78
N ILE A 122 -6.90 -3.65 1.92
CA ILE A 122 -6.58 -3.39 0.52
C ILE A 122 -6.54 -1.88 0.31
N THR A 123 -5.60 -1.39 -0.50
CA THR A 123 -5.56 0.02 -0.92
C THR A 123 -5.68 0.10 -2.42
N PHE A 124 -6.70 0.78 -2.94
CA PHE A 124 -6.77 1.12 -4.35
C PHE A 124 -5.97 2.39 -4.62
N THR A 125 -5.21 2.43 -5.71
CA THR A 125 -4.36 3.57 -6.08
C THR A 125 -4.81 4.19 -7.38
N THR A 126 -4.76 5.52 -7.46
CA THR A 126 -5.09 6.29 -8.68
C THR A 126 -3.95 6.30 -9.72
N SER A 127 -3.21 5.20 -9.80
CA SER A 127 -2.14 4.96 -10.78
C SER A 127 -1.98 3.45 -10.95
N ASP A 128 -1.79 3.03 -12.20
CA ASP A 128 -1.51 1.66 -12.63
C ASP A 128 -0.13 1.14 -12.23
N SER A 129 0.76 2.03 -11.80
CA SER A 129 2.14 1.75 -11.40
C SER A 129 2.54 2.63 -10.22
N SER A 130 1.70 2.63 -9.18
CA SER A 130 1.96 3.41 -7.97
C SER A 130 3.23 2.95 -7.26
N PHE A 131 4.07 3.91 -6.87
CA PHE A 131 5.26 3.64 -6.06
C PHE A 131 5.31 4.51 -4.81
N ARG A 132 6.03 4.00 -3.81
CA ARG A 132 6.17 4.60 -2.48
C ARG A 132 7.62 4.95 -2.21
N SER A 133 7.82 6.06 -1.52
CA SER A 133 9.09 6.41 -0.88
C SER A 133 8.96 6.18 0.63
N SER A 134 10.02 5.70 1.27
CA SER A 134 10.02 5.33 2.70
C SER A 134 11.03 6.18 3.47
N LEU A 135 10.69 6.61 4.68
CA LEU A 135 11.61 7.34 5.57
C LEU A 135 12.62 6.42 6.26
N ALA A 136 12.24 5.16 6.52
CA ALA A 136 13.08 4.21 7.25
C ALA A 136 13.18 2.86 6.52
N GLY A 137 14.23 2.10 6.85
CA GLY A 137 14.55 0.82 6.22
C GLY A 137 15.70 0.93 5.22
N ARG A 138 16.05 -0.21 4.61
CA ARG A 138 17.23 -0.34 3.74
C ARG A 138 17.16 0.56 2.50
N GLU A 139 15.98 0.64 1.87
CA GLU A 139 15.72 1.41 0.65
C GLU A 139 15.10 2.80 0.96
N SER A 140 15.43 3.39 2.11
CA SER A 140 14.81 4.65 2.55
C SER A 140 15.55 5.89 2.08
N VAL A 141 14.83 7.02 2.02
CA VAL A 141 15.45 8.31 1.68
C VAL A 141 16.53 8.70 2.68
N LEU A 142 16.34 8.44 3.98
CA LEU A 142 17.33 8.79 5.00
C LEU A 142 18.60 7.95 4.85
N LYS A 143 18.47 6.69 4.41
CA LYS A 143 19.63 5.83 4.12
C LYS A 143 20.37 6.25 2.86
N ALA A 144 19.66 6.87 1.90
CA ALA A 144 20.22 7.37 0.65
C ALA A 144 20.88 8.76 0.79
N MET A 145 20.63 9.48 1.89
CA MET A 145 21.28 10.76 2.17
C MET A 145 22.71 10.55 2.71
N PRO A 146 23.67 11.42 2.34
CA PRO A 146 24.98 11.44 2.97
C PRO A 146 24.85 11.67 4.48
N GLN A 147 25.76 11.09 5.26
CA GLN A 147 25.72 11.15 6.72
C GLN A 147 25.83 12.57 7.29
N GLU A 148 26.41 13.50 6.54
CA GLU A 148 26.72 14.87 6.98
C GLU A 148 25.59 15.88 6.74
N VAL A 149 24.46 15.46 6.16
CA VAL A 149 23.26 16.29 5.96
C VAL A 149 22.33 16.19 7.15
#